data_AF-A0A257RWM7-F1
#
_entry.id   AF-A0A257RWM7-F1
#
_cell.length_a   1.000
_cell.length_b   1.000
_cell.length_c   1.000
_cell.angle_alpha   90.00
_cell.angle_beta   90.00
_cell.angle_gamma   90.00
#
_symmetry.space_group_name_H-M   'P 1'
#
loop_
_entity.id
_entity.type
_entity.pdbx_description
1 polymer ?
#
loop_
_entity_poly.entity_id
_entity_poly.type
_entity_poly.pdbx_seq_one_letter_code
_entity_poly.pdbx_strand_id
1 'polypeptide(L)'
;MTTGELLTQGRAVKAAAAVLAQASDESRQAVLRFVAERLESSLDELLGVNEVDVANYHESGPGRDRLALTPERIHAMANALREVAASADPLFERVDVDVRPNGLRVERVRVPLGVIGVVYENRPNVTSDVAGLCLRSGNAAFLRGSSSALRTNQFIVSLWHEALEKESLPKEAVSLVEETSHETVVSFMQLTEVLDCLIPRGGPSLIRAMREHARVPYVLDGDGNCHVYVDDEADVAMAVAIVKNAKTSRPGVCNAAETLLVHANIAPALLGELDGELSDVEPFVAPGLAGGVFYEQDCQVQPMLAVASRVAELRGLGVRLVWPAEVTGAQHDADGRIVAAETDRGRVSIGTCVVNAGGPWSGTVAARLGAIIPVVPRRGHVLVTEPVAPVTLHKVAEAGYVGSVHAGGDGRSCSAVFESTRSGTMLLGSSREFAGFSRRVDQAVVAQIAARAAGLFPGLRAVRLLRAYVGFRPATPDRMPIIGPDGAVPGLVHATGHEGAGIGLSEATGELVAALVLGHATHVDPVPFAATRFAPGQ
;
A
#
# COMPACT_ATOMS: atom_id res chain seq x y z
N MET A 1 -19.50 -21.08 7.64
CA MET A 1 -20.92 -20.80 7.36
C MET A 1 -21.26 -21.26 5.94
N THR A 2 -22.36 -21.98 5.71
CA THR A 2 -22.83 -22.33 4.36
C THR A 2 -23.62 -21.17 3.73
N THR A 3 -23.76 -21.12 2.41
CA THR A 3 -24.61 -20.13 1.72
C THR A 3 -26.05 -20.11 2.26
N GLY A 4 -26.56 -21.27 2.70
CA GLY A 4 -27.89 -21.38 3.31
C GLY A 4 -28.00 -20.73 4.69
N GLU A 5 -26.95 -20.82 5.52
CA GLU A 5 -26.90 -20.14 6.82
C GLU A 5 -26.82 -18.61 6.66
N LEU A 6 -26.03 -18.15 5.68
CA LEU A 6 -25.93 -16.72 5.37
C LEU A 6 -27.28 -16.13 4.91
N LEU A 7 -28.00 -16.84 4.06
CA LEU A 7 -29.33 -16.44 3.61
C LEU A 7 -30.35 -16.43 4.76
N THR A 8 -30.25 -17.40 5.68
CA THR A 8 -31.11 -17.47 6.86
C THR A 8 -30.90 -16.27 7.77
N GLN A 9 -29.63 -15.94 8.06
CA GLN A 9 -29.29 -14.73 8.81
C GLN A 9 -29.80 -13.48 8.08
N GLY A 10 -29.56 -13.38 6.77
CA GLY A 10 -30.02 -12.25 5.96
C GLY A 10 -31.54 -12.05 5.98
N ARG A 11 -32.34 -13.13 5.96
CA ARG A 11 -33.80 -13.03 6.08
C ARG A 11 -34.23 -12.46 7.43
N ALA A 12 -33.52 -12.79 8.51
CA ALA A 12 -33.79 -12.22 9.83
C ALA A 12 -33.46 -10.72 9.86
N VAL A 13 -32.33 -10.30 9.26
CA VAL A 13 -31.97 -8.89 9.10
C VAL A 13 -33.02 -8.13 8.30
N LYS A 14 -33.53 -8.73 7.21
CA LYS A 14 -34.58 -8.12 6.38
C LYS A 14 -35.89 -7.93 7.15
N ALA A 15 -36.27 -8.91 7.99
CA ALA A 15 -37.43 -8.77 8.87
C ALA A 15 -37.22 -7.65 9.91
N ALA A 16 -36.01 -7.55 10.49
CA ALA A 16 -35.65 -6.50 11.43
C ALA A 16 -35.68 -5.10 10.80
N ALA A 17 -35.23 -4.96 9.55
CA ALA A 17 -35.29 -3.69 8.81
C ALA A 17 -36.72 -3.15 8.70
N ALA A 18 -37.70 -4.02 8.48
CA ALA A 18 -39.12 -3.63 8.39
C ALA A 18 -39.69 -3.11 9.73
N VAL A 19 -39.20 -3.64 10.86
CA VAL A 19 -39.56 -3.17 12.21
C VAL A 19 -38.88 -1.83 12.49
N LEU A 20 -37.59 -1.72 12.18
CA LEU A 20 -36.79 -0.52 12.42
C LEU A 20 -37.29 0.68 11.61
N ALA A 21 -37.77 0.46 10.39
CA ALA A 21 -38.41 1.47 9.55
C ALA A 21 -39.66 2.11 10.19
N GLN A 22 -40.29 1.42 11.15
CA GLN A 22 -41.49 1.87 11.88
C GLN A 22 -41.19 2.35 13.30
N ALA A 23 -39.94 2.22 13.77
CA ALA A 23 -39.54 2.71 15.08
C ALA A 23 -39.75 4.24 15.17
N SER A 24 -39.95 4.77 16.38
CA SER A 24 -40.01 6.21 16.57
C SER A 24 -38.60 6.82 16.48
N ASP A 25 -38.54 8.12 16.20
CA ASP A 25 -37.27 8.85 16.18
C ASP A 25 -36.58 8.79 17.55
N GLU A 26 -37.36 8.95 18.63
CA GLU A 26 -36.87 8.92 20.00
C GLU A 26 -36.22 7.57 20.36
N SER A 27 -36.83 6.46 19.93
CA SER A 27 -36.29 5.12 20.19
C SER A 27 -34.98 4.91 19.42
N ARG A 28 -34.90 5.32 18.15
CA ARG A 28 -33.64 5.28 17.39
C ARG A 28 -32.54 6.11 18.05
N GLN A 29 -32.85 7.33 18.51
CA GLN A 29 -31.90 8.18 19.22
C GLN A 29 -31.48 7.57 20.57
N ALA A 30 -32.39 6.91 21.28
CA ALA A 30 -32.11 6.24 22.55
C ALA A 30 -31.09 5.11 22.39
N VAL A 31 -31.25 4.26 21.37
CA VAL A 31 -30.26 3.21 21.02
C VAL A 31 -28.88 3.83 20.79
N LEU A 32 -28.78 4.87 19.94
CA LEU A 32 -27.50 5.52 19.61
C LEU A 32 -26.79 6.09 20.84
N ARG A 33 -27.54 6.79 21.71
CA ARG A 33 -26.99 7.35 22.96
C ARG A 33 -26.55 6.26 23.92
N PHE A 34 -27.32 5.19 24.04
CA PHE A 34 -26.95 4.06 24.88
C PHE A 34 -25.66 3.39 24.40
N VAL A 35 -25.52 3.13 23.10
CA VAL A 35 -24.27 2.55 22.56
C VAL A 35 -23.08 3.49 22.80
N ALA A 36 -23.24 4.80 22.65
CA ALA A 36 -22.19 5.77 22.94
C ALA A 36 -21.73 5.72 24.42
N GLU A 37 -22.68 5.65 25.37
CA GLU A 37 -22.37 5.48 26.80
C GLU A 37 -21.72 4.13 27.10
N ARG A 38 -22.14 3.06 26.42
CA ARG A 38 -21.56 1.71 26.58
C ARG A 38 -20.14 1.62 26.04
N LEU A 39 -19.83 2.25 24.91
CA LEU A 39 -18.47 2.32 24.37
C LEU A 39 -17.49 2.96 25.37
N GLU A 40 -17.90 4.01 26.07
CA GLU A 40 -17.06 4.68 27.06
C GLU A 40 -16.96 3.90 28.38
N SER A 41 -18.07 3.32 28.85
CA SER A 41 -18.07 2.55 30.09
C SER A 41 -17.40 1.17 29.97
N SER A 42 -17.29 0.63 28.75
CA SER A 42 -16.55 -0.60 28.44
C SER A 42 -15.20 -0.32 27.76
N LEU A 43 -14.62 0.88 27.95
CA LEU A 43 -13.38 1.30 27.29
C LEU A 43 -12.22 0.32 27.51
N ASP A 44 -11.94 -0.05 28.77
CA ASP A 44 -10.84 -0.95 29.11
C ASP A 44 -11.04 -2.35 28.53
N GLU A 45 -12.29 -2.83 28.53
CA GLU A 45 -12.66 -4.13 27.99
C GLU A 45 -12.50 -4.17 26.46
N LEU A 46 -12.98 -3.14 25.77
CA LEU A 46 -12.85 -3.02 24.32
C LEU A 46 -11.39 -2.90 23.89
N LEU A 47 -10.56 -2.14 24.63
CA LEU A 47 -9.12 -2.06 24.37
C LEU A 47 -8.45 -3.42 24.57
N GLY A 48 -8.79 -4.15 25.64
CA GLY A 48 -8.26 -5.49 25.88
C GLY A 48 -8.62 -6.49 24.78
N VAL A 49 -9.87 -6.47 24.29
CA VAL A 49 -10.30 -7.30 23.16
C VAL A 49 -9.56 -6.91 21.87
N ASN A 50 -9.40 -5.61 21.62
CA ASN A 50 -8.71 -5.11 20.43
C ASN A 50 -7.21 -5.43 20.45
N GLU A 51 -6.56 -5.39 21.62
CA GLU A 51 -5.15 -5.73 21.77
C GLU A 51 -4.86 -7.16 21.30
N VAL A 52 -5.76 -8.10 21.58
CA VAL A 52 -5.64 -9.49 21.11
C VAL A 52 -5.71 -9.57 19.58
N ASP A 53 -6.63 -8.83 18.96
CA ASP A 53 -6.76 -8.78 17.50
C ASP A 53 -5.53 -8.11 16.86
N VAL A 54 -5.04 -7.00 17.42
CA VAL A 54 -3.82 -6.31 16.98
C VAL A 54 -2.57 -7.16 17.15
N ALA A 55 -2.46 -7.94 18.23
CA ALA A 55 -1.32 -8.83 18.47
C ALA A 55 -1.27 -10.00 17.47
N ASN A 56 -2.44 -10.48 17.02
CA ASN A 56 -2.56 -11.52 15.99
C ASN A 56 -2.43 -10.96 14.56
N TYR A 57 -2.29 -9.64 14.40
CA TYR A 57 -2.10 -9.01 13.09
C TYR A 57 -0.61 -8.87 12.79
N HIS A 58 -0.10 -9.73 11.91
CA HIS A 58 1.33 -9.86 11.63
C HIS A 58 1.83 -8.97 10.48
N GLU A 59 0.94 -8.38 9.69
CA GLU A 59 1.34 -7.47 8.61
C GLU A 59 1.80 -6.12 9.18
N SER A 60 2.96 -5.66 8.74
CA SER A 60 3.44 -4.30 9.01
C SER A 60 2.86 -3.31 7.99
N GLY A 61 2.48 -2.11 8.44
CA GLY A 61 1.98 -1.04 7.56
C GLY A 61 0.65 -0.42 8.01
N PRO A 62 -0.03 0.34 7.12
CA PRO A 62 -1.22 1.13 7.47
C PRO A 62 -2.41 0.30 7.98
N GLY A 63 -2.45 -1.01 7.68
CA GLY A 63 -3.49 -1.92 8.15
C GLY A 63 -3.52 -2.06 9.67
N ARG A 64 -2.34 -2.15 10.30
CA ARG A 64 -2.22 -2.28 11.76
C ARG A 64 -2.66 -0.99 12.47
N ASP A 65 -2.25 0.16 11.95
CA ASP A 65 -2.72 1.45 12.48
C ASP A 65 -4.23 1.57 12.36
N ARG A 66 -4.84 1.15 11.24
CA ARG A 66 -6.30 1.18 11.07
C ARG A 66 -7.04 0.21 12.02
N LEU A 67 -6.42 -0.92 12.35
CA LEU A 67 -6.97 -1.95 13.22
C LEU A 67 -6.96 -1.55 14.70
N ALA A 68 -5.91 -0.85 15.14
CA ALA A 68 -5.73 -0.49 16.54
C ALA A 68 -6.75 0.56 17.01
N LEU A 69 -7.40 0.29 18.13
CA LEU A 69 -8.21 1.27 18.86
C LEU A 69 -7.35 1.93 19.94
N THR A 70 -7.64 3.20 20.20
CA THR A 70 -7.06 3.97 21.30
C THR A 70 -8.20 4.61 22.09
N PRO A 71 -7.98 5.06 23.34
CA PRO A 71 -8.98 5.79 24.10
C PRO A 71 -9.61 6.94 23.29
N GLU A 72 -8.79 7.71 22.58
CA GLU A 72 -9.23 8.84 21.77
C GLU A 72 -10.14 8.40 20.62
N ARG A 73 -9.84 7.26 19.96
CA ARG A 73 -10.67 6.71 18.88
C ARG A 73 -12.01 6.19 19.41
N ILE A 74 -12.04 5.57 20.58
CA ILE A 74 -13.28 5.10 21.20
C ILE A 74 -14.16 6.29 21.61
N HIS A 75 -13.58 7.34 22.21
CA HIS A 75 -14.31 8.58 22.49
C HIS A 75 -14.82 9.25 21.22
N ALA A 76 -14.03 9.25 20.13
CA ALA A 76 -14.48 9.76 18.85
C ALA A 76 -15.67 8.97 18.29
N MET A 77 -15.67 7.63 18.40
CA MET A 77 -16.81 6.78 18.02
C MET A 77 -18.06 7.13 18.83
N ALA A 78 -17.94 7.27 20.16
CA ALA A 78 -19.05 7.62 21.02
C ALA A 78 -19.62 9.02 20.69
N ASN A 79 -18.75 10.00 20.45
CA ASN A 79 -19.16 11.34 20.04
C ASN A 79 -19.84 11.35 18.68
N ALA A 80 -19.32 10.61 17.69
CA ALA A 80 -19.96 10.47 16.38
C ALA A 80 -21.39 9.91 16.50
N LEU A 81 -21.61 8.90 17.36
CA LEU A 81 -22.96 8.37 17.60
C LEU A 81 -23.89 9.41 18.26
N ARG A 82 -23.38 10.24 19.17
CA ARG A 82 -24.16 11.33 19.78
C ARG A 82 -24.53 12.41 18.75
N GLU A 83 -23.61 12.76 17.87
CA GLU A 83 -23.86 13.70 16.77
C GLU A 83 -24.92 13.15 15.81
N VAL A 84 -24.82 11.86 15.44
CA VAL A 84 -25.83 11.19 14.62
C VAL A 84 -27.18 11.17 15.34
N ALA A 85 -27.22 10.90 16.65
CA ALA A 85 -28.46 10.95 17.44
C ALA A 85 -29.08 12.35 17.48
N ALA A 86 -28.26 13.41 17.54
CA ALA A 86 -28.73 14.79 17.58
C ALA A 86 -29.18 15.34 16.22
N SER A 87 -28.87 14.64 15.12
CA SER A 87 -29.28 15.05 13.77
C SER A 87 -30.81 14.95 13.57
N ALA A 88 -31.35 15.76 12.66
CA ALA A 88 -32.78 15.76 12.33
C ALA A 88 -33.23 14.40 11.76
N ASP A 89 -34.49 14.01 12.01
CA ASP A 89 -35.02 12.74 11.54
C ASP A 89 -35.08 12.69 10.00
N PRO A 90 -34.32 11.81 9.34
CA PRO A 90 -34.32 11.74 7.89
C PRO A 90 -35.52 10.98 7.34
N LEU A 91 -36.30 10.30 8.19
CA LEU A 91 -37.44 9.49 7.76
C LEU A 91 -38.70 10.33 7.56
N PHE A 92 -39.45 9.97 6.51
CA PHE A 92 -40.77 10.52 6.19
C PHE A 92 -40.83 12.04 6.01
N GLU A 93 -39.69 12.70 5.82
CA GLU A 93 -39.61 14.07 5.34
C GLU A 93 -40.37 14.19 4.01
N ARG A 94 -41.32 15.13 3.94
CA ARG A 94 -42.10 15.44 2.73
C ARG A 94 -41.29 16.38 1.85
N VAL A 95 -40.81 15.85 0.72
CA VAL A 95 -39.95 16.57 -0.23
C VAL A 95 -40.78 17.34 -1.25
N ASP A 96 -41.94 16.82 -1.62
CA ASP A 96 -42.82 17.42 -2.63
C ASP A 96 -44.28 17.08 -2.32
N VAL A 97 -45.18 18.06 -2.45
CA VAL A 97 -46.61 17.93 -2.17
C VAL A 97 -47.39 18.71 -3.22
N ASP A 98 -48.21 18.00 -4.00
CA ASP A 98 -49.07 18.61 -5.02
C ASP A 98 -50.52 18.11 -4.89
N VAL A 99 -51.47 19.00 -5.15
CA VAL A 99 -52.90 18.66 -5.23
C VAL A 99 -53.33 18.83 -6.68
N ARG A 100 -53.62 17.70 -7.33
CA ARG A 100 -53.99 17.67 -8.75
C ARG A 100 -55.35 18.34 -8.97
N PRO A 101 -55.66 18.83 -10.19
CA PRO A 101 -56.93 19.50 -10.50
C PRO A 101 -58.20 18.69 -10.20
N ASN A 102 -58.08 17.37 -10.08
CA ASN A 102 -59.17 16.46 -9.70
C ASN A 102 -59.27 16.22 -8.17
N GLY A 103 -58.49 16.93 -7.36
CA GLY A 103 -58.47 16.80 -5.89
C GLY A 103 -57.54 15.72 -5.34
N LEU A 104 -56.79 14.99 -6.18
CA LEU A 104 -55.88 13.94 -5.73
C LEU A 104 -54.60 14.55 -5.14
N ARG A 105 -54.28 14.21 -3.89
CA ARG A 105 -53.06 14.64 -3.20
C ARG A 105 -51.93 13.64 -3.49
N VAL A 106 -50.83 14.12 -4.04
CA VAL A 106 -49.61 13.35 -4.31
C VAL A 106 -48.51 13.89 -3.42
N GLU A 107 -47.84 13.00 -2.69
CA GLU A 107 -46.72 13.34 -1.83
C GLU A 107 -45.51 12.46 -2.14
N ARG A 108 -44.32 13.07 -2.15
CA ARG A 108 -43.06 12.36 -2.17
C ARG A 108 -42.41 12.43 -0.79
N VAL A 109 -42.28 11.27 -0.16
CA VAL A 109 -41.73 11.11 1.19
C VAL A 109 -40.44 10.30 1.17
N ARG A 110 -39.52 10.61 2.08
CA ARG A 110 -38.33 9.78 2.30
C ARG A 110 -38.69 8.49 3.03
N VAL A 111 -38.16 7.37 2.56
CA VAL A 111 -38.30 6.05 3.18
C VAL A 111 -36.90 5.42 3.29
N PRO A 112 -36.67 4.50 4.25
CA PRO A 112 -35.42 3.76 4.30
C PRO A 112 -35.24 2.91 3.04
N LEU A 113 -33.99 2.60 2.70
CA LEU A 113 -33.66 1.68 1.61
C LEU A 113 -34.03 0.24 1.98
N GLY A 114 -33.82 -0.15 3.25
CA GLY A 114 -34.06 -1.50 3.76
C GLY A 114 -32.82 -2.04 4.49
N VAL A 115 -32.11 -2.98 3.85
CA VAL A 115 -30.89 -3.59 4.40
C VAL A 115 -29.65 -3.05 3.69
N ILE A 116 -28.74 -2.47 4.46
CA ILE A 116 -27.44 -2.00 3.98
C ILE A 116 -26.38 -3.05 4.33
N GLY A 117 -25.80 -3.66 3.30
CA GLY A 117 -24.64 -4.53 3.43
C GLY A 117 -23.36 -3.72 3.44
N VAL A 118 -22.46 -3.94 4.41
CA VAL A 118 -21.17 -3.23 4.45
C VAL A 118 -20.02 -4.22 4.58
N VAL A 119 -19.09 -4.16 3.63
CA VAL A 119 -17.86 -4.97 3.63
C VAL A 119 -16.68 -4.07 3.89
N TYR A 120 -15.92 -4.32 4.96
CA TYR A 120 -14.83 -3.44 5.39
C TYR A 120 -13.63 -4.20 5.93
N GLU A 121 -12.46 -3.57 5.89
CA GLU A 121 -11.17 -4.21 6.21
C GLU A 121 -10.39 -3.42 7.25
N ASN A 122 -9.92 -4.12 8.29
CA ASN A 122 -9.00 -3.61 9.32
C ASN A 122 -9.46 -2.30 9.97
N ARG A 123 -10.77 -2.07 10.16
CA ARG A 123 -11.31 -0.82 10.72
C ARG A 123 -12.47 -1.10 11.69
N PRO A 124 -12.18 -1.45 12.96
CA PRO A 124 -13.24 -1.77 13.92
C PRO A 124 -14.22 -0.61 14.18
N ASN A 125 -13.77 0.64 14.06
CA ASN A 125 -14.63 1.82 14.22
C ASN A 125 -15.79 1.84 13.20
N VAL A 126 -15.58 1.31 12.00
CA VAL A 126 -16.61 1.26 10.94
C VAL A 126 -17.81 0.43 11.38
N THR A 127 -17.61 -0.60 12.21
CA THR A 127 -18.69 -1.41 12.81
C THR A 127 -19.67 -0.53 13.59
N SER A 128 -19.16 0.43 14.36
CA SER A 128 -19.97 1.36 15.15
C SER A 128 -20.61 2.43 14.27
N ASP A 129 -19.79 3.15 13.48
CA ASP A 129 -20.23 4.34 12.75
C ASP A 129 -21.33 4.00 11.72
N VAL A 130 -21.14 2.89 10.98
CA VAL A 130 -22.10 2.44 9.96
C VAL A 130 -23.39 1.95 10.60
N ALA A 131 -23.32 1.19 11.69
CA ALA A 131 -24.50 0.73 12.40
C ALA A 131 -25.33 1.92 12.89
N GLY A 132 -24.68 2.97 13.39
CA GLY A 132 -25.36 4.19 13.83
C GLY A 132 -26.06 4.94 12.70
N LEU A 133 -25.40 5.12 11.55
CA LEU A 133 -26.01 5.75 10.38
C LEU A 133 -27.17 4.93 9.81
N CYS A 134 -27.03 3.61 9.72
CA CYS A 134 -28.09 2.72 9.26
C CYS A 134 -29.29 2.82 10.20
N LEU A 135 -29.06 2.68 11.52
CA LEU A 135 -30.11 2.76 12.50
C LEU A 135 -30.85 4.09 12.43
N ARG A 136 -30.11 5.22 12.44
CA ARG A 136 -30.66 6.58 12.39
C ARG A 136 -31.58 6.80 11.18
N SER A 137 -31.23 6.18 10.05
CA SER A 137 -31.95 6.28 8.78
C SER A 137 -32.98 5.17 8.56
N GLY A 138 -33.32 4.40 9.60
CA GLY A 138 -34.35 3.35 9.53
C GLY A 138 -33.93 2.10 8.76
N ASN A 139 -32.64 1.93 8.49
CA ASN A 139 -32.09 0.78 7.77
C ASN A 139 -31.45 -0.23 8.73
N ALA A 140 -31.53 -1.52 8.40
CA ALA A 140 -30.73 -2.52 9.10
C ALA A 140 -29.30 -2.57 8.55
N ALA A 141 -28.33 -2.76 9.43
CA ALA A 141 -26.92 -2.93 9.07
C ALA A 141 -26.56 -4.43 9.03
N PHE A 142 -26.15 -4.91 7.86
CA PHE A 142 -25.58 -6.24 7.70
C PHE A 142 -24.08 -6.11 7.43
N LEU A 143 -23.28 -6.42 8.43
CA LEU A 143 -21.86 -6.10 8.49
C LEU A 143 -21.01 -7.32 8.17
N ARG A 144 -19.95 -7.13 7.40
CA ARG A 144 -18.87 -8.10 7.23
C ARG A 144 -17.53 -7.38 7.34
N GLY A 145 -16.88 -7.54 8.50
CA GLY A 145 -15.52 -7.06 8.73
C GLY A 145 -14.44 -8.04 8.25
N SER A 146 -13.18 -7.67 8.42
CA SER A 146 -12.04 -8.58 8.21
C SER A 146 -11.89 -9.57 9.37
N SER A 147 -11.29 -10.73 9.09
CA SER A 147 -10.94 -11.74 10.10
C SER A 147 -10.01 -11.21 11.19
N SER A 148 -9.14 -10.28 10.82
CA SER A 148 -8.21 -9.58 11.71
C SER A 148 -8.86 -8.75 12.81
N ALA A 149 -10.14 -8.38 12.67
CA ALA A 149 -10.87 -7.54 13.62
C ALA A 149 -12.10 -8.24 14.21
N LEU A 150 -12.21 -9.57 14.05
CA LEU A 150 -13.46 -10.30 14.31
C LEU A 150 -13.92 -10.15 15.76
N ARG A 151 -13.03 -10.31 16.75
CA ARG A 151 -13.39 -10.24 18.17
C ARG A 151 -13.82 -8.82 18.55
N THR A 152 -13.07 -7.84 18.08
CA THR A 152 -13.39 -6.42 18.28
C THR A 152 -14.75 -6.08 17.68
N ASN A 153 -15.05 -6.57 16.48
CA ASN A 153 -16.34 -6.34 15.82
C ASN A 153 -17.50 -7.03 16.55
N GLN A 154 -17.32 -8.26 17.02
CA GLN A 154 -18.30 -8.99 17.82
C GLN A 154 -18.64 -8.24 19.11
N PHE A 155 -17.61 -7.74 19.80
CA PHE A 155 -17.78 -6.93 21.00
C PHE A 155 -18.58 -5.66 20.73
N ILE A 156 -18.25 -4.91 19.67
CA ILE A 156 -19.01 -3.70 19.31
C ILE A 156 -20.47 -4.06 19.01
N VAL A 157 -20.72 -5.15 18.27
CA VAL A 157 -22.08 -5.59 17.92
C VAL A 157 -22.88 -6.06 19.14
N SER A 158 -22.26 -6.65 20.16
CA SER A 158 -22.97 -7.00 21.39
C SER A 158 -23.49 -5.75 22.12
N LEU A 159 -22.76 -4.63 22.09
CA LEU A 159 -23.25 -3.35 22.63
C LEU A 159 -24.50 -2.85 21.88
N TRP A 160 -24.56 -3.05 20.56
CA TRP A 160 -25.75 -2.75 19.76
C TRP A 160 -26.92 -3.64 20.13
N HIS A 161 -26.69 -4.94 20.36
CA HIS A 161 -27.74 -5.87 20.77
C HIS A 161 -28.33 -5.50 22.13
N GLU A 162 -27.49 -5.16 23.11
CA GLU A 162 -27.94 -4.64 24.42
C GLU A 162 -28.85 -3.42 24.25
N ALA A 163 -28.45 -2.48 23.39
CA ALA A 163 -29.18 -1.25 23.14
C ALA A 163 -30.54 -1.48 22.45
N LEU A 164 -30.55 -2.34 21.43
CA LEU A 164 -31.75 -2.69 20.66
C LEU A 164 -32.76 -3.42 21.54
N GLU A 165 -32.32 -4.40 22.34
CA GLU A 165 -33.20 -5.14 23.24
C GLU A 165 -33.84 -4.22 24.30
N LYS A 166 -33.08 -3.26 24.83
CA LYS A 166 -33.59 -2.27 25.80
C LYS A 166 -34.73 -1.42 25.23
N GLU A 167 -34.65 -1.09 23.95
CA GLU A 167 -35.67 -0.33 23.21
C GLU A 167 -36.74 -1.24 22.57
N SER A 168 -36.74 -2.55 22.89
CA SER A 168 -37.66 -3.54 22.31
C SER A 168 -37.59 -3.63 20.78
N LEU A 169 -36.42 -3.34 20.22
CA LEU A 169 -36.11 -3.48 18.79
C LEU A 169 -35.39 -4.80 18.53
N PRO A 170 -35.55 -5.39 17.33
CA PRO A 170 -34.90 -6.66 16.98
C PRO A 170 -33.38 -6.49 16.92
N LYS A 171 -32.65 -7.31 17.67
CA LYS A 171 -31.17 -7.30 17.68
C LYS A 171 -30.58 -7.54 16.29
N GLU A 172 -31.28 -8.27 15.43
CA GLU A 172 -30.86 -8.58 14.06
C GLU A 172 -30.76 -7.32 13.17
N ALA A 173 -31.31 -6.18 13.61
CA ALA A 173 -31.16 -4.89 12.94
C ALA A 173 -29.67 -4.47 12.78
N VAL A 174 -28.78 -4.98 13.64
CA VAL A 174 -27.33 -4.87 13.47
C VAL A 174 -26.74 -6.28 13.55
N SER A 175 -26.39 -6.85 12.40
CA SER A 175 -25.89 -8.23 12.32
C SER A 175 -24.50 -8.31 11.72
N LEU A 176 -23.65 -9.17 12.27
CA LEU A 176 -22.29 -9.44 11.78
C LEU A 176 -22.23 -10.83 11.15
N VAL A 177 -21.62 -10.93 9.96
CA VAL A 177 -21.21 -12.20 9.37
C VAL A 177 -19.85 -12.57 9.96
N GLU A 178 -19.82 -13.62 10.77
CA GLU A 178 -18.60 -14.06 11.47
C GLU A 178 -17.67 -14.93 10.61
N GLU A 179 -18.24 -15.58 9.58
CA GLU A 179 -17.45 -16.37 8.63
C GLU A 179 -16.68 -15.45 7.67
N THR A 180 -15.37 -15.64 7.60
CA THR A 180 -14.48 -14.69 6.92
C THR A 180 -13.87 -15.22 5.62
N SER A 181 -14.29 -16.40 5.16
CA SER A 181 -13.84 -16.96 3.88
C SER A 181 -14.16 -16.06 2.67
N HIS A 182 -13.32 -16.12 1.64
CA HIS A 182 -13.51 -15.39 0.39
C HIS A 182 -14.82 -15.79 -0.32
N GLU A 183 -15.20 -17.07 -0.21
CA GLU A 183 -16.47 -17.59 -0.76
C GLU A 183 -17.70 -16.93 -0.11
N THR A 184 -17.65 -16.73 1.22
CA THR A 184 -18.72 -16.04 1.95
C THR A 184 -18.83 -14.59 1.53
N VAL A 185 -17.69 -13.92 1.29
CA VAL A 185 -17.67 -12.55 0.78
C VAL A 185 -18.37 -12.46 -0.57
N VAL A 186 -17.99 -13.30 -1.53
CA VAL A 186 -18.63 -13.32 -2.86
C VAL A 186 -20.13 -13.60 -2.75
N SER A 187 -20.51 -14.60 -1.93
CA SER A 187 -21.92 -14.93 -1.69
C SER A 187 -22.69 -13.75 -1.11
N PHE A 188 -22.12 -13.06 -0.12
CA PHE A 188 -22.70 -11.88 0.52
C PHE A 188 -22.99 -10.76 -0.49
N MET A 189 -22.04 -10.48 -1.39
CA MET A 189 -22.16 -9.47 -2.45
C MET A 189 -23.25 -9.79 -3.50
N GLN A 190 -23.76 -11.02 -3.48
CA GLN A 190 -24.76 -11.54 -4.42
C GLN A 190 -26.15 -11.73 -3.79
N LEU A 191 -26.35 -11.39 -2.52
CA LEU A 191 -27.62 -11.54 -1.79
C LEU A 191 -28.69 -10.51 -2.20
N THR A 192 -29.09 -10.50 -3.46
CA THR A 192 -30.10 -9.58 -4.00
C THR A 192 -31.49 -9.75 -3.40
N GLU A 193 -31.76 -10.89 -2.76
CA GLU A 193 -33.03 -11.12 -2.04
C GLU A 193 -33.06 -10.44 -0.66
N VAL A 194 -31.91 -10.05 -0.13
CA VAL A 194 -31.76 -9.52 1.23
C VAL A 194 -31.27 -8.08 1.22
N LEU A 195 -30.16 -7.80 0.53
CA LEU A 195 -29.48 -6.52 0.56
C LEU A 195 -30.08 -5.56 -0.49
N ASP A 196 -30.42 -4.36 -0.06
CA ASP A 196 -30.95 -3.30 -0.94
C ASP A 196 -29.82 -2.37 -1.44
N CYS A 197 -28.74 -2.24 -0.66
CA CYS A 197 -27.54 -1.51 -1.04
C CYS A 197 -26.29 -2.11 -0.39
N LEU A 198 -25.17 -2.10 -1.10
CA LEU A 198 -23.88 -2.59 -0.64
C LEU A 198 -22.84 -1.46 -0.61
N ILE A 199 -22.06 -1.38 0.45
CA ILE A 199 -21.04 -0.34 0.65
C ILE A 199 -19.69 -1.02 0.98
N PRO A 200 -18.71 -1.00 0.06
CA PRO A 200 -17.36 -1.44 0.36
C PRO A 200 -16.56 -0.31 1.02
N ARG A 201 -15.76 -0.66 2.02
CA ARG A 201 -14.82 0.23 2.71
C ARG A 201 -13.49 -0.49 2.89
N GLY A 202 -12.71 -0.55 1.81
CA GLY A 202 -11.46 -1.32 1.76
C GLY A 202 -10.53 -0.83 0.66
N GLY A 203 -9.49 -1.61 0.39
CA GLY A 203 -8.50 -1.28 -0.63
C GLY A 203 -8.98 -1.53 -2.08
N PRO A 204 -8.10 -1.25 -3.06
CA PRO A 204 -8.39 -1.49 -4.48
C PRO A 204 -8.78 -2.94 -4.81
N SER A 205 -8.30 -3.92 -4.05
CA SER A 205 -8.66 -5.34 -4.20
C SER A 205 -10.15 -5.58 -3.91
N LEU A 206 -10.66 -5.06 -2.80
CA LEU A 206 -12.08 -5.16 -2.45
C LEU A 206 -12.95 -4.42 -3.47
N ILE A 207 -12.53 -3.23 -3.91
CA ILE A 207 -13.23 -2.47 -4.96
C ILE A 207 -13.26 -3.25 -6.29
N ARG A 208 -12.17 -3.94 -6.64
CA ARG A 208 -12.12 -4.81 -7.82
C ARG A 208 -13.08 -5.99 -7.68
N ALA A 209 -13.06 -6.69 -6.55
CA ALA A 209 -13.96 -7.80 -6.26
C ALA A 209 -15.45 -7.36 -6.31
N MET A 210 -15.76 -6.16 -5.81
CA MET A 210 -17.08 -5.54 -5.96
C MET A 210 -17.50 -5.38 -7.41
N ARG A 211 -16.65 -4.77 -8.24
CA ARG A 211 -16.95 -4.54 -9.66
C ARG A 211 -17.13 -5.86 -10.42
N GLU A 212 -16.44 -6.91 -10.01
CA GLU A 212 -16.45 -8.21 -10.70
C GLU A 212 -17.60 -9.13 -10.27
N HIS A 213 -17.96 -9.14 -8.98
CA HIS A 213 -18.84 -10.18 -8.42
C HIS A 213 -20.16 -9.68 -7.85
N ALA A 214 -20.31 -8.38 -7.54
CA ALA A 214 -21.50 -7.86 -6.90
C ALA A 214 -22.72 -7.87 -7.84
N ARG A 215 -23.85 -8.35 -7.33
CA ARG A 215 -25.16 -8.28 -8.03
C ARG A 215 -26.13 -7.33 -7.34
N VAL A 216 -25.89 -7.05 -6.06
CA VAL A 216 -26.60 -6.04 -5.27
C VAL A 216 -26.18 -4.64 -5.73
N PRO A 217 -27.09 -3.64 -5.80
CA PRO A 217 -26.71 -2.26 -6.05
C PRO A 217 -25.67 -1.78 -5.02
N TYR A 218 -24.62 -1.10 -5.47
CA TYR A 218 -23.54 -0.68 -4.57
C TYR A 218 -23.12 0.77 -4.79
N VAL A 219 -22.55 1.37 -3.75
CA VAL A 219 -21.99 2.74 -3.78
C VAL A 219 -20.48 2.66 -3.59
N LEU A 220 -19.71 3.07 -4.60
CA LEU A 220 -18.26 3.19 -4.51
C LEU A 220 -17.84 4.64 -4.27
N ASP A 221 -16.80 4.84 -3.46
CA ASP A 221 -16.03 6.07 -3.50
C ASP A 221 -15.13 6.12 -4.75
N GLY A 222 -14.84 7.33 -5.24
CA GLY A 222 -13.99 7.53 -6.42
C GLY A 222 -12.50 7.38 -6.10
N ASP A 223 -11.68 7.24 -7.15
CA ASP A 223 -10.23 6.95 -7.06
C ASP A 223 -9.39 8.09 -6.43
N GLY A 224 -9.99 9.23 -6.08
CA GLY A 224 -9.35 10.25 -5.24
C GLY A 224 -8.25 11.09 -5.90
N ASN A 225 -8.49 11.60 -7.11
CA ASN A 225 -7.57 12.51 -7.79
C ASN A 225 -8.00 13.98 -7.60
N CYS A 226 -7.74 14.54 -6.42
CA CYS A 226 -8.18 15.89 -6.06
C CYS A 226 -7.20 16.95 -6.57
N HIS A 227 -7.75 18.07 -7.07
CA HIS A 227 -6.99 19.19 -7.61
C HIS A 227 -7.25 20.44 -6.76
N VAL A 228 -6.19 21.21 -6.50
CA VAL A 228 -6.30 22.57 -5.96
C VAL A 228 -5.89 23.52 -7.09
N TYR A 229 -6.78 24.43 -7.47
CA TYR A 229 -6.46 25.51 -8.40
C TYR A 229 -6.31 26.82 -7.62
N VAL A 230 -5.18 27.49 -7.79
CA VAL A 230 -4.90 28.81 -7.22
C VAL A 230 -4.91 29.83 -8.35
N ASP A 231 -5.95 30.66 -8.33
CA ASP A 231 -6.19 31.75 -9.28
C ASP A 231 -5.27 32.95 -9.02
N ASP A 232 -5.12 33.88 -9.97
CA ASP A 232 -4.23 35.03 -9.77
C ASP A 232 -4.76 36.10 -8.82
N GLU A 233 -6.07 36.12 -8.55
CA GLU A 233 -6.68 36.98 -7.54
C GLU A 233 -6.66 36.37 -6.12
N ALA A 234 -6.10 35.16 -5.95
CA ALA A 234 -6.08 34.49 -4.66
C ALA A 234 -5.16 35.19 -3.64
N ASP A 235 -5.58 35.24 -2.38
CA ASP A 235 -4.70 35.62 -1.27
C ASP A 235 -3.60 34.55 -1.08
N VAL A 236 -2.34 34.97 -1.18
CA VAL A 236 -1.18 34.05 -1.17
C VAL A 236 -1.10 33.27 0.15
N ALA A 237 -1.28 33.94 1.29
CA ALA A 237 -1.14 33.29 2.60
C ALA A 237 -2.24 32.24 2.82
N MET A 238 -3.48 32.56 2.45
CA MET A 238 -4.60 31.63 2.47
C MET A 238 -4.37 30.45 1.52
N ALA A 239 -3.93 30.71 0.29
CA ALA A 239 -3.64 29.68 -0.70
C ALA A 239 -2.57 28.71 -0.19
N VAL A 240 -1.47 29.21 0.39
CA VAL A 240 -0.44 28.37 1.02
C VAL A 240 -1.02 27.49 2.12
N ALA A 241 -1.83 28.06 3.02
CA ALA A 241 -2.44 27.30 4.12
C ALA A 241 -3.37 26.19 3.62
N ILE A 242 -4.20 26.48 2.61
CA ILE A 242 -5.11 25.51 1.99
C ILE A 242 -4.31 24.41 1.29
N VAL A 243 -3.33 24.77 0.46
CA VAL A 243 -2.50 23.81 -0.29
C VAL A 243 -1.75 22.88 0.65
N LYS A 244 -1.10 23.42 1.69
CA LYS A 244 -0.43 22.62 2.72
C LYS A 244 -1.42 21.69 3.39
N ASN A 245 -2.53 22.20 3.92
CA ASN A 245 -3.53 21.38 4.61
C ASN A 245 -4.11 20.27 3.71
N ALA A 246 -4.45 20.60 2.47
CA ALA A 246 -5.07 19.68 1.52
C ALA A 246 -4.15 18.50 1.17
N LYS A 247 -2.81 18.66 1.18
CA LYS A 247 -1.88 17.55 0.96
C LYS A 247 -1.41 16.90 2.25
N THR A 248 -1.01 17.69 3.25
CA THR A 248 -0.18 17.20 4.36
C THR A 248 -0.96 16.83 5.61
N SER A 249 -2.23 17.22 5.74
CA SER A 249 -3.04 16.86 6.92
C SER A 249 -3.21 15.35 7.06
N ARG A 250 -3.49 14.65 5.95
CA ARG A 250 -3.56 13.19 5.89
C ARG A 250 -3.29 12.69 4.46
N PRO A 251 -2.03 12.48 4.04
CA PRO A 251 -1.71 12.15 2.64
C PRO A 251 -2.29 10.83 2.12
N GLY A 252 -2.72 9.93 3.01
CA GLY A 252 -3.19 8.57 2.66
C GLY A 252 -4.70 8.42 2.48
N VAL A 253 -5.47 9.51 2.36
CA VAL A 253 -6.92 9.49 2.11
C VAL A 253 -7.25 9.96 0.69
N CYS A 254 -8.37 9.48 0.13
CA CYS A 254 -8.76 9.76 -1.25
C CYS A 254 -9.14 11.22 -1.53
N ASN A 255 -9.28 12.07 -0.51
CA ASN A 255 -9.56 13.50 -0.70
C ASN A 255 -8.30 14.39 -0.54
N ALA A 256 -7.13 13.80 -0.32
CA ALA A 256 -5.88 14.56 -0.32
C ALA A 256 -5.62 15.15 -1.70
N ALA A 257 -5.10 16.38 -1.77
CA ALA A 257 -4.74 16.99 -3.04
C ALA A 257 -3.63 16.18 -3.74
N GLU A 258 -3.79 15.88 -5.02
CA GLU A 258 -2.78 15.22 -5.84
C GLU A 258 -2.17 16.16 -6.88
N THR A 259 -2.94 17.18 -7.28
CA THR A 259 -2.49 18.17 -8.27
C THR A 259 -2.68 19.59 -7.74
N LEU A 260 -1.63 20.40 -7.84
CA LEU A 260 -1.70 21.84 -7.64
C LEU A 260 -1.58 22.53 -9.00
N LEU A 261 -2.62 23.25 -9.40
CA LEU A 261 -2.66 24.09 -10.58
C LEU A 261 -2.53 25.55 -10.13
N VAL A 262 -1.56 26.29 -10.66
CA VAL A 262 -1.30 27.66 -10.25
C VAL A 262 -1.35 28.57 -11.46
N HIS A 263 -2.09 29.66 -11.38
CA HIS A 263 -2.11 30.67 -12.43
C HIS A 263 -0.71 31.31 -12.57
N ALA A 264 -0.26 31.53 -13.80
CA ALA A 264 1.13 31.94 -14.07
C ALA A 264 1.52 33.27 -13.40
N ASN A 265 0.56 34.19 -13.22
CA ASN A 265 0.79 35.51 -12.62
C ASN A 265 1.11 35.45 -11.12
N ILE A 266 0.50 34.51 -10.37
CA ILE A 266 0.70 34.37 -8.92
C ILE A 266 1.77 33.33 -8.56
N ALA A 267 2.13 32.47 -9.52
CA ALA A 267 3.08 31.38 -9.30
C ALA A 267 4.40 31.79 -8.64
N PRO A 268 5.08 32.89 -9.02
CA PRO A 268 6.33 33.28 -8.36
C PRO A 268 6.16 33.58 -6.86
N ALA A 269 5.07 34.24 -6.48
CA ALA A 269 4.79 34.58 -5.08
C ALA A 269 4.37 33.35 -4.29
N LEU A 270 3.43 32.55 -4.82
CA LEU A 270 2.94 31.35 -4.15
C LEU A 270 4.04 30.29 -3.97
N LEU A 271 4.80 30.00 -5.03
CA LEU A 271 5.87 28.99 -4.98
C LEU A 271 7.00 29.43 -4.06
N GLY A 272 7.32 30.73 -4.01
CA GLY A 272 8.32 31.26 -3.07
C GLY A 272 7.97 31.00 -1.60
N GLU A 273 6.71 31.17 -1.22
CA GLU A 273 6.24 30.88 0.15
C GLU A 273 6.11 29.37 0.44
N LEU A 274 5.94 28.54 -0.60
CA LEU A 274 5.95 27.08 -0.48
C LEU A 274 7.37 26.49 -0.39
N ASP A 275 8.40 27.22 -0.86
CA ASP A 275 9.81 26.81 -0.87
C ASP A 275 10.47 26.84 0.53
N GLY A 276 9.79 27.41 1.52
CA GLY A 276 10.32 27.83 2.83
C GLY A 276 10.90 26.75 3.78
N GLU A 277 11.15 25.53 3.32
CA GLU A 277 11.84 24.49 4.11
C GLU A 277 12.91 23.73 3.29
N LEU A 278 12.88 23.81 1.95
CA LEU A 278 13.77 23.02 1.11
C LEU A 278 15.21 23.54 1.18
N SER A 279 15.40 24.87 1.13
CA SER A 279 16.71 25.49 1.28
C SER A 279 17.31 25.33 2.69
N ASP A 280 16.48 25.12 3.70
CA ASP A 280 16.95 24.87 5.07
C ASP A 280 17.48 23.44 5.22
N VAL A 281 16.84 22.47 4.54
CA VAL A 281 17.25 21.05 4.52
C VAL A 281 18.40 20.81 3.55
N GLU A 282 18.42 21.50 2.40
CA GLU A 282 19.47 21.38 1.39
C GLU A 282 19.90 22.76 0.84
N PRO A 283 20.84 23.46 1.50
CA PRO A 283 21.18 24.86 1.22
C PRO A 283 21.77 25.17 -0.16
N PHE A 284 22.27 24.17 -0.88
CA PHE A 284 22.93 24.36 -2.17
C PHE A 284 22.05 24.02 -3.36
N VAL A 285 20.80 23.63 -3.10
CA VAL A 285 19.82 23.34 -4.14
C VAL A 285 19.44 24.61 -4.91
N ALA A 286 19.13 24.46 -6.19
CA ALA A 286 18.68 25.56 -7.03
C ALA A 286 17.36 26.17 -6.50
N PRO A 287 17.21 27.50 -6.55
CA PRO A 287 15.97 28.17 -6.14
C PRO A 287 14.83 27.90 -7.13
N GLY A 288 13.59 28.08 -6.68
CA GLY A 288 12.40 28.01 -7.55
C GLY A 288 11.96 26.58 -7.88
N LEU A 289 12.40 25.60 -7.09
CA LEU A 289 11.83 24.26 -7.10
C LEU A 289 10.47 24.28 -6.40
N ALA A 290 9.57 23.37 -6.79
CA ALA A 290 8.23 23.30 -6.20
C ALA A 290 8.21 22.76 -4.75
N GLY A 291 9.34 22.24 -4.25
CA GLY A 291 9.49 21.60 -2.94
C GLY A 291 10.13 20.21 -3.01
N GLY A 292 10.20 19.54 -1.86
CA GLY A 292 10.75 18.19 -1.74
C GLY A 292 10.11 17.40 -0.58
N VAL A 293 10.36 16.09 -0.56
CA VAL A 293 9.98 15.22 0.57
C VAL A 293 11.26 14.77 1.25
N PHE A 294 11.36 15.04 2.55
CA PHE A 294 12.48 14.62 3.38
C PHE A 294 12.13 13.37 4.18
N TYR A 295 12.95 12.33 4.06
CA TYR A 295 12.81 11.08 4.80
C TYR A 295 13.92 11.00 5.85
N GLU A 296 13.61 11.34 7.10
CA GLU A 296 14.60 11.39 8.19
C GLU A 296 15.31 10.05 8.43
N GLN A 297 14.63 8.94 8.11
CA GLN A 297 15.15 7.59 8.28
C GLN A 297 16.04 7.12 7.11
N ASP A 298 16.14 7.89 6.03
CA ASP A 298 16.93 7.48 4.87
C ASP A 298 18.43 7.39 5.22
N CYS A 299 19.02 6.24 4.90
CA CYS A 299 20.41 5.94 5.17
C CYS A 299 21.19 5.67 3.89
N GLN A 300 22.51 5.88 3.94
CA GLN A 300 23.43 5.56 2.87
C GLN A 300 24.38 4.45 3.31
N VAL A 301 24.66 3.53 2.40
CA VAL A 301 25.67 2.48 2.60
C VAL A 301 26.54 2.39 1.36
N GLN A 302 27.85 2.26 1.55
CA GLN A 302 28.76 2.00 0.45
C GLN A 302 28.71 0.49 0.11
N PRO A 303 28.09 0.07 -1.02
CA PRO A 303 27.78 -1.34 -1.25
C PRO A 303 29.01 -2.25 -1.25
N MET A 304 30.14 -1.76 -1.79
CA MET A 304 31.37 -2.55 -1.84
C MET A 304 31.95 -2.83 -0.44
N LEU A 305 31.81 -1.88 0.49
CA LEU A 305 32.26 -2.07 1.87
C LEU A 305 31.30 -2.99 2.64
N ALA A 306 29.99 -2.86 2.42
CA ALA A 306 29.00 -3.77 3.00
C ALA A 306 29.26 -5.24 2.58
N VAL A 307 29.49 -5.47 1.28
CA VAL A 307 29.84 -6.81 0.77
C VAL A 307 31.17 -7.30 1.33
N ALA A 308 32.20 -6.45 1.38
CA ALA A 308 33.50 -6.83 1.94
C ALA A 308 33.41 -7.23 3.42
N SER A 309 32.63 -6.48 4.22
CA SER A 309 32.35 -6.80 5.62
C SER A 309 31.67 -8.15 5.76
N ARG A 310 30.61 -8.39 4.96
CA ARG A 310 29.86 -9.65 5.02
C ARG A 310 30.72 -10.84 4.61
N VAL A 311 31.60 -10.68 3.63
CA VAL A 311 32.58 -11.72 3.24
C VAL A 311 33.55 -12.05 4.38
N ALA A 312 34.02 -11.05 5.13
CA ALA A 312 34.88 -11.28 6.29
C ALA A 312 34.16 -12.06 7.40
N GLU A 313 32.91 -11.72 7.68
CA GLU A 313 32.07 -12.41 8.66
C GLU A 313 31.79 -13.87 8.27
N LEU A 314 31.42 -14.12 7.01
CA LEU A 314 31.19 -15.47 6.49
C LEU A 314 32.43 -16.37 6.63
N ARG A 315 33.64 -15.83 6.42
CA ARG A 315 34.88 -16.57 6.68
C ARG A 315 35.05 -16.93 8.15
N GLY A 316 34.69 -16.04 9.07
CA GLY A 316 34.70 -16.29 10.51
C GLY A 316 33.72 -17.40 10.94
N LEU A 317 32.61 -17.54 10.22
CA LEU A 317 31.62 -18.61 10.40
C LEU A 317 31.99 -19.93 9.73
N GLY A 318 33.18 -20.03 9.09
CA GLY A 318 33.63 -21.24 8.41
C GLY A 318 32.97 -21.48 7.04
N VAL A 319 32.33 -20.46 6.45
CA VAL A 319 31.73 -20.59 5.11
C VAL A 319 32.83 -20.72 4.06
N ARG A 320 32.74 -21.78 3.25
CA ARG A 320 33.65 -22.02 2.13
C ARG A 320 33.31 -21.08 0.96
N LEU A 321 34.11 -20.04 0.78
CA LEU A 321 34.01 -19.15 -0.37
C LEU A 321 34.83 -19.70 -1.55
N VAL A 322 34.19 -19.87 -2.71
CA VAL A 322 34.84 -20.28 -3.95
C VAL A 322 34.74 -19.13 -4.95
N TRP A 323 35.82 -18.36 -5.09
CA TRP A 323 35.90 -17.20 -5.97
C TRP A 323 37.34 -16.98 -6.45
N PRO A 324 37.56 -16.60 -7.73
CA PRO A 324 36.57 -16.51 -8.81
C PRO A 324 36.15 -17.91 -9.31
N ALA A 325 34.85 -18.14 -9.47
CA ALA A 325 34.30 -19.35 -10.08
C ALA A 325 32.97 -19.03 -10.77
N GLU A 326 32.86 -19.36 -12.06
CA GLU A 326 31.66 -19.19 -12.85
C GLU A 326 30.86 -20.50 -12.86
N VAL A 327 29.58 -20.43 -12.48
CA VAL A 327 28.65 -21.57 -12.63
C VAL A 327 28.42 -21.81 -14.11
N THR A 328 28.76 -22.99 -14.61
CA THR A 328 28.66 -23.37 -16.03
C THR A 328 27.55 -24.37 -16.30
N GLY A 329 27.10 -25.12 -15.28
CA GLY A 329 26.06 -26.13 -15.39
C GLY A 329 25.63 -26.68 -14.02
N ALA A 330 24.76 -27.69 -14.04
CA ALA A 330 24.38 -28.48 -12.87
C ALA A 330 24.16 -29.95 -13.23
N GLN A 331 24.35 -30.81 -12.22
CA GLN A 331 23.95 -32.22 -12.29
C GLN A 331 22.68 -32.42 -11.48
N HIS A 332 21.74 -33.13 -12.09
CA HIS A 332 20.43 -33.43 -11.53
C HIS A 332 20.34 -34.92 -11.23
N ASP A 333 19.61 -35.29 -10.17
CA ASP A 333 19.24 -36.68 -9.93
C ASP A 333 18.04 -37.12 -10.80
N ALA A 334 17.55 -38.35 -10.57
CA ALA A 334 16.43 -38.91 -11.31
C ALA A 334 15.12 -38.14 -11.11
N ASP A 335 14.98 -37.43 -10.00
CA ASP A 335 13.81 -36.59 -9.68
C ASP A 335 13.99 -35.14 -10.15
N GLY A 336 15.09 -34.84 -10.86
CA GLY A 336 15.39 -33.52 -11.39
C GLY A 336 15.98 -32.54 -10.37
N ARG A 337 16.28 -32.98 -9.13
CA ARG A 337 16.85 -32.13 -8.09
C ARG A 337 18.33 -31.87 -8.34
N ILE A 338 18.78 -30.64 -8.11
CA ILE A 338 20.20 -30.29 -8.22
C ILE A 338 21.01 -30.99 -7.11
N VAL A 339 21.95 -31.84 -7.50
CA VAL A 339 22.88 -32.55 -6.61
C VAL A 339 24.32 -32.04 -6.69
N ALA A 340 24.65 -31.31 -7.75
CA ALA A 340 25.93 -30.60 -7.85
C ALA A 340 25.84 -29.40 -8.81
N ALA A 341 26.60 -28.36 -8.51
CA ALA A 341 26.88 -27.26 -9.43
C ALA A 341 28.24 -27.47 -10.11
N GLU A 342 28.28 -27.27 -11.42
CA GLU A 342 29.50 -27.29 -12.21
C GLU A 342 30.05 -25.88 -12.35
N THR A 343 31.34 -25.71 -12.11
CA THR A 343 32.03 -24.42 -12.28
C THR A 343 33.26 -24.58 -13.16
N ASP A 344 33.78 -23.48 -13.69
CA ASP A 344 35.07 -23.43 -14.39
C ASP A 344 36.27 -23.81 -13.51
N ARG A 345 36.07 -23.93 -12.19
CA ARG A 345 37.07 -24.37 -11.20
C ARG A 345 36.82 -25.75 -10.62
N GLY A 346 35.83 -26.48 -11.14
CA GLY A 346 35.47 -27.82 -10.71
C GLY A 346 34.07 -27.91 -10.12
N ARG A 347 33.78 -29.07 -9.52
CA ARG A 347 32.44 -29.44 -9.07
C ARG A 347 32.22 -29.09 -7.59
N VAL A 348 31.04 -28.59 -7.27
CA VAL A 348 30.56 -28.37 -5.90
C VAL A 348 29.34 -29.24 -5.64
N SER A 349 29.45 -30.20 -4.71
CA SER A 349 28.32 -31.05 -4.30
C SER A 349 27.30 -30.23 -3.50
N ILE A 350 26.02 -30.45 -3.77
CA ILE A 350 24.90 -29.74 -3.11
C ILE A 350 24.16 -30.73 -2.22
N GLY A 351 24.07 -30.40 -0.92
CA GLY A 351 23.32 -31.20 0.05
C GLY A 351 21.85 -30.80 0.12
N THR A 352 21.59 -29.50 0.32
CA THR A 352 20.22 -29.00 0.58
C THR A 352 19.64 -28.31 -0.65
N CYS A 353 20.16 -27.15 -1.03
CA CYS A 353 19.64 -26.34 -2.13
C CYS A 353 20.74 -25.44 -2.72
N VAL A 354 20.42 -24.82 -3.86
CA VAL A 354 21.18 -23.74 -4.49
C VAL A 354 20.35 -22.47 -4.42
N VAL A 355 20.93 -21.38 -3.92
CA VAL A 355 20.31 -20.05 -3.96
C VAL A 355 20.92 -19.24 -5.11
N ASN A 356 20.13 -18.94 -6.14
CA ASN A 356 20.51 -18.04 -7.22
C ASN A 356 20.30 -16.58 -6.81
N ALA A 357 21.36 -15.98 -6.27
CA ALA A 357 21.49 -14.56 -5.98
C ALA A 357 22.42 -13.84 -6.98
N GLY A 358 22.44 -14.30 -8.24
CA GLY A 358 23.36 -13.82 -9.30
C GLY A 358 23.11 -12.39 -9.79
N GLY A 359 22.17 -11.65 -9.20
CA GLY A 359 21.80 -10.30 -9.62
C GLY A 359 21.48 -10.24 -11.12
N PRO A 360 22.05 -9.30 -11.89
CA PRO A 360 21.76 -9.16 -13.33
C PRO A 360 22.01 -10.43 -14.16
N TRP A 361 22.87 -11.34 -13.68
CA TRP A 361 23.19 -12.61 -14.33
C TRP A 361 22.27 -13.75 -13.95
N SER A 362 21.29 -13.53 -13.06
CA SER A 362 20.44 -14.59 -12.53
C SER A 362 19.66 -15.36 -13.61
N GLY A 363 19.26 -14.72 -14.71
CA GLY A 363 18.63 -15.41 -15.84
C GLY A 363 19.56 -16.43 -16.50
N THR A 364 20.81 -16.02 -16.78
CA THR A 364 21.85 -16.93 -17.32
C THR A 364 22.20 -18.03 -16.33
N VAL A 365 22.33 -17.71 -15.04
CA VAL A 365 22.63 -18.70 -13.99
C VAL A 365 21.48 -19.70 -13.86
N ALA A 366 20.22 -19.25 -13.85
CA ALA A 366 19.06 -20.13 -13.81
C ALA A 366 19.06 -21.11 -15.00
N ALA A 367 19.31 -20.62 -16.21
CA ALA A 367 19.36 -21.46 -17.41
C ALA A 367 20.42 -22.57 -17.31
N ARG A 368 21.60 -22.25 -16.76
CA ARG A 368 22.67 -23.24 -16.51
C ARG A 368 22.33 -24.25 -15.42
N LEU A 369 21.43 -23.88 -14.50
CA LEU A 369 20.90 -24.75 -13.45
C LEU A 369 19.61 -25.47 -13.87
N GLY A 370 19.19 -25.35 -15.14
CA GLY A 370 18.01 -26.03 -15.69
C GLY A 370 16.67 -25.29 -15.55
N ALA A 371 16.66 -24.05 -15.05
CA ALA A 371 15.46 -23.23 -14.86
C ALA A 371 15.42 -22.02 -15.80
N ILE A 372 14.25 -21.41 -16.01
CA ILE A 372 14.11 -20.19 -16.82
C ILE A 372 13.37 -19.14 -16.01
N ILE A 373 14.06 -18.03 -15.73
CA ILE A 373 13.46 -16.84 -15.14
C ILE A 373 13.71 -15.62 -16.04
N PRO A 374 12.76 -14.69 -16.17
CA PRO A 374 12.86 -13.56 -17.10
C PRO A 374 13.67 -12.39 -16.51
N VAL A 375 14.82 -12.68 -15.91
CA VAL A 375 15.72 -11.64 -15.36
C VAL A 375 16.71 -11.21 -16.43
N VAL A 376 16.65 -9.93 -16.80
CA VAL A 376 17.53 -9.31 -17.79
C VAL A 376 18.26 -8.10 -17.20
N PRO A 377 19.46 -7.75 -17.70
CA PRO A 377 20.18 -6.58 -17.23
C PRO A 377 19.53 -5.29 -17.73
N ARG A 378 19.22 -4.40 -16.79
CA ARG A 378 18.87 -3.00 -17.07
C ARG A 378 20.06 -2.12 -16.74
N ARG A 379 20.65 -1.51 -17.76
CA ARG A 379 21.87 -0.70 -17.63
C ARG A 379 21.55 0.67 -17.06
N GLY A 380 22.46 1.20 -16.24
CA GLY A 380 22.45 2.59 -15.83
C GLY A 380 23.85 3.17 -15.73
N HIS A 381 23.95 4.48 -15.87
CA HIS A 381 25.20 5.23 -15.80
C HIS A 381 25.37 5.88 -14.43
N VAL A 382 26.63 5.91 -13.98
CA VAL A 382 27.06 6.65 -12.80
C VAL A 382 28.28 7.48 -13.17
N LEU A 383 28.23 8.76 -12.87
CA LEU A 383 29.32 9.70 -13.02
C LEU A 383 29.94 9.93 -11.64
N VAL A 384 31.24 10.12 -11.60
CA VAL A 384 31.99 10.38 -10.37
C VAL A 384 32.76 11.67 -10.54
N THR A 385 32.55 12.62 -9.64
CA THR A 385 33.25 13.91 -9.65
C THR A 385 34.63 13.79 -9.03
N GLU A 386 35.45 14.83 -9.22
CA GLU A 386 36.58 15.08 -8.31
C GLU A 386 36.07 15.34 -6.88
N PRO A 387 36.93 15.23 -5.85
CA PRO A 387 36.56 15.65 -4.51
C PRO A 387 36.13 17.12 -4.49
N VAL A 388 34.96 17.37 -3.93
CA VAL A 388 34.36 18.71 -3.80
C VAL A 388 33.98 18.96 -2.35
N ALA A 389 33.89 20.24 -1.97
CA ALA A 389 33.22 20.60 -0.72
C ALA A 389 31.77 20.07 -0.77
N PRO A 390 31.15 19.74 0.37
CA PRO A 390 29.78 19.24 0.39
C PRO A 390 28.85 20.25 -0.28
N VAL A 391 28.33 19.88 -1.45
CA VAL A 391 27.27 20.60 -2.16
C VAL A 391 25.91 19.90 -2.01
N THR A 392 25.87 18.81 -1.23
CA THR A 392 24.64 18.21 -0.72
C THR A 392 24.88 17.74 0.71
N LEU A 393 23.95 18.02 1.61
CA LEU A 393 23.94 17.49 2.97
C LEU A 393 23.32 16.09 3.02
N HIS A 394 22.35 15.83 2.13
CA HIS A 394 21.59 14.60 2.07
C HIS A 394 21.77 13.88 0.72
N LYS A 395 21.26 12.64 0.63
CA LYS A 395 21.03 11.99 -0.66
C LYS A 395 19.85 12.67 -1.32
N VAL A 396 20.00 13.11 -2.56
CA VAL A 396 18.93 13.81 -3.27
C VAL A 396 18.57 13.04 -4.52
N ALA A 397 17.27 12.80 -4.70
CA ALA A 397 16.71 12.24 -5.92
C ALA A 397 15.68 13.22 -6.47
N GLU A 398 15.79 13.55 -7.76
CA GLU A 398 14.78 14.29 -8.50
C GLU A 398 13.47 13.50 -8.48
N ALA A 399 12.31 14.17 -8.33
CA ALA A 399 11.01 13.51 -8.32
C ALA A 399 10.78 12.61 -9.57
N GLY A 400 11.30 13.02 -10.73
CA GLY A 400 11.29 12.21 -11.95
C GLY A 400 12.01 10.87 -11.83
N TYR A 401 12.86 10.67 -10.83
CA TYR A 401 13.45 9.36 -10.51
C TYR A 401 12.38 8.35 -10.09
N VAL A 402 11.39 8.76 -9.27
CA VAL A 402 10.29 7.89 -8.82
C VAL A 402 9.49 7.39 -10.02
N GLY A 403 9.11 8.29 -10.93
CA GLY A 403 8.43 7.92 -12.18
C GLY A 403 9.27 7.02 -13.09
N SER A 404 10.59 7.24 -13.15
CA SER A 404 11.50 6.45 -14.01
C SER A 404 11.63 4.96 -13.61
N VAL A 405 11.38 4.64 -12.33
CA VAL A 405 11.39 3.27 -11.83
C VAL A 405 10.23 2.47 -12.44
N HIS A 406 9.06 3.10 -12.55
CA HIS A 406 7.83 2.49 -13.03
C HIS A 406 7.52 2.75 -14.52
N ALA A 407 8.29 3.60 -15.19
CA ALA A 407 8.12 3.87 -16.62
C ALA A 407 8.20 2.57 -17.44
N GLY A 408 7.13 2.28 -18.18
CA GLY A 408 7.04 1.18 -19.14
C GLY A 408 7.77 1.50 -20.45
N GLY A 409 8.19 0.46 -21.18
CA GLY A 409 8.84 0.55 -22.49
C GLY A 409 10.34 0.24 -22.51
N ASP A 410 10.87 0.16 -23.73
CA ASP A 410 12.30 0.05 -24.07
C ASP A 410 13.03 1.40 -24.02
N GLY A 411 12.27 2.49 -23.90
CA GLY A 411 12.73 3.86 -23.87
C GLY A 411 13.74 4.16 -22.76
N ARG A 412 14.79 4.89 -23.14
CA ARG A 412 15.81 5.41 -22.25
C ARG A 412 15.21 6.47 -21.32
N SER A 413 15.33 6.27 -20.01
CA SER A 413 15.01 7.31 -19.02
C SER A 413 16.26 7.80 -18.29
N CYS A 414 16.24 9.07 -17.91
CA CYS A 414 17.32 9.73 -17.19
C CYS A 414 16.72 10.68 -16.15
N SER A 415 17.15 10.52 -14.91
CA SER A 415 16.76 11.37 -13.78
C SER A 415 17.98 11.69 -12.97
N ALA A 416 17.91 12.71 -12.15
CA ALA A 416 18.98 13.11 -11.26
C ALA A 416 18.92 12.36 -9.91
N VAL A 417 19.99 11.68 -9.52
CA VAL A 417 20.19 11.12 -8.17
C VAL A 417 21.64 11.38 -7.78
N PHE A 418 21.85 12.05 -6.65
CA PHE A 418 23.17 12.50 -6.24
C PHE A 418 23.47 12.12 -4.80
N GLU A 419 24.70 11.70 -4.58
CA GLU A 419 25.17 11.25 -3.28
C GLU A 419 26.62 11.68 -3.07
N SER A 420 26.88 12.40 -1.98
CA SER A 420 28.22 12.72 -1.53
C SER A 420 28.83 11.51 -0.81
N THR A 421 30.07 11.16 -1.14
CA THR A 421 30.79 10.08 -0.45
C THR A 421 31.68 10.64 0.66
N ARG A 422 32.06 9.79 1.62
CA ARG A 422 33.02 10.16 2.68
C ARG A 422 34.41 10.59 2.15
N SER A 423 34.76 10.25 0.91
CA SER A 423 36.02 10.68 0.28
C SER A 423 35.92 12.03 -0.42
N GLY A 424 34.79 12.74 -0.28
CA GLY A 424 34.55 14.06 -0.89
C GLY A 424 34.12 14.01 -2.36
N THR A 425 34.17 12.84 -3.01
CA THR A 425 33.65 12.69 -4.38
C THR A 425 32.12 12.62 -4.34
N MET A 426 31.48 12.97 -5.44
CA MET A 426 30.04 12.75 -5.62
C MET A 426 29.75 11.70 -6.66
N LEU A 427 28.70 10.92 -6.41
CA LEU A 427 28.12 9.97 -7.36
C LEU A 427 26.88 10.60 -7.97
N LEU A 428 26.87 10.70 -9.30
CA LEU A 428 25.75 11.25 -10.05
C LEU A 428 25.12 10.16 -10.93
N GLY A 429 23.89 9.81 -10.63
CA GLY A 429 23.02 8.95 -11.42
C GLY A 429 21.73 9.69 -11.79
N SER A 430 20.72 9.02 -12.33
CA SER A 430 20.73 7.66 -12.87
C SER A 430 20.11 7.65 -14.27
N SER A 431 20.50 6.65 -15.05
CA SER A 431 19.81 6.29 -16.28
C SER A 431 19.37 4.84 -16.27
N ARG A 432 18.42 4.52 -17.16
CA ARG A 432 17.82 3.21 -17.29
C ARG A 432 17.56 2.89 -18.76
N GLU A 433 18.11 1.79 -19.23
CA GLU A 433 17.85 1.27 -20.59
C GLU A 433 18.09 -0.24 -20.66
N PHE A 434 17.40 -0.90 -21.58
CA PHE A 434 17.65 -2.30 -21.91
C PHE A 434 18.65 -2.39 -23.07
N ALA A 435 19.92 -2.56 -22.73
CA ALA A 435 21.03 -2.63 -23.70
C ALA A 435 21.90 -3.89 -23.50
N GLY A 436 21.31 -4.94 -22.93
CA GLY A 436 22.02 -6.13 -22.51
C GLY A 436 23.16 -5.79 -21.52
N PHE A 437 24.24 -6.55 -21.59
CA PHE A 437 25.45 -6.34 -20.77
C PHE A 437 26.46 -5.36 -21.39
N SER A 438 26.04 -4.50 -22.32
CA SER A 438 26.94 -3.54 -22.96
C SER A 438 27.57 -2.59 -21.94
N ARG A 439 28.90 -2.62 -21.81
CA ARG A 439 29.67 -1.74 -20.91
C ARG A 439 29.97 -0.36 -21.50
N ARG A 440 29.50 -0.07 -22.71
CA ARG A 440 29.76 1.20 -23.39
C ARG A 440 29.08 2.35 -22.65
N VAL A 441 29.86 3.34 -22.26
CA VAL A 441 29.35 4.61 -21.71
C VAL A 441 28.84 5.48 -22.85
N ASP A 442 27.59 5.93 -22.75
CA ASP A 442 26.98 6.84 -23.72
C ASP A 442 27.21 8.30 -23.29
N GLN A 443 27.93 9.07 -24.13
CA GLN A 443 28.25 10.47 -23.84
C GLN A 443 27.00 11.37 -23.77
N ALA A 444 25.95 11.07 -24.54
CA ALA A 444 24.71 11.84 -24.48
C ALA A 444 24.01 11.64 -23.12
N VAL A 445 24.06 10.43 -22.57
CA VAL A 445 23.51 10.13 -21.24
C VAL A 445 24.34 10.80 -20.15
N VAL A 446 25.67 10.79 -20.28
CA VAL A 446 26.56 11.53 -19.37
C VAL A 446 26.23 13.02 -19.37
N ALA A 447 26.07 13.64 -20.54
CA ALA A 447 25.71 15.04 -20.67
C ALA A 447 24.34 15.35 -20.05
N GLN A 448 23.35 14.46 -20.22
CA GLN A 448 22.02 14.63 -19.63
C GLN A 448 22.05 14.54 -18.09
N ILE A 449 22.75 13.55 -17.52
CA ILE A 449 22.90 13.44 -16.07
C ILE A 449 23.60 14.68 -15.52
N ALA A 450 24.70 15.12 -16.15
CA ALA A 450 25.45 16.30 -15.74
C ALA A 450 24.60 17.59 -15.82
N ALA A 451 23.83 17.77 -16.90
CA ALA A 451 22.96 18.93 -17.07
C ALA A 451 21.86 18.99 -16.00
N ARG A 452 21.21 17.85 -15.69
CA ARG A 452 20.23 17.76 -14.60
C ARG A 452 20.86 18.03 -13.24
N ALA A 453 22.05 17.48 -12.99
CA ALA A 453 22.81 17.73 -11.77
C ALA A 453 23.13 19.21 -11.59
N ALA A 454 23.65 19.86 -12.62
CA ALA A 454 23.96 21.29 -12.64
C ALA A 454 22.70 22.18 -12.62
N GLY A 455 21.53 21.63 -12.96
CA GLY A 455 20.23 22.28 -12.84
C GLY A 455 19.72 22.28 -11.40
N LEU A 456 19.86 21.14 -10.69
CA LEU A 456 19.46 21.02 -9.28
C LEU A 456 20.50 21.60 -8.32
N PHE A 457 21.79 21.54 -8.66
CA PHE A 457 22.90 22.03 -7.85
C PHE A 457 23.82 22.88 -8.72
N PRO A 458 23.59 24.20 -8.80
CA PRO A 458 24.36 25.09 -9.68
C PRO A 458 25.87 25.06 -9.44
N GLY A 459 26.30 24.77 -8.20
CA GLY A 459 27.71 24.61 -7.83
C GLY A 459 28.45 23.51 -8.60
N LEU A 460 27.74 22.53 -9.16
CA LEU A 460 28.34 21.44 -9.94
C LEU A 460 28.81 21.85 -11.34
N ARG A 461 28.43 23.03 -11.85
CA ARG A 461 28.78 23.49 -13.21
C ARG A 461 30.29 23.60 -13.46
N ALA A 462 31.07 23.89 -12.41
CA ALA A 462 32.51 24.05 -12.48
C ALA A 462 33.28 22.77 -12.09
N VAL A 463 32.59 21.72 -11.66
CA VAL A 463 33.19 20.50 -11.11
C VAL A 463 33.61 19.54 -12.21
N ARG A 464 34.81 18.97 -12.11
CA ARG A 464 35.30 17.99 -13.08
C ARG A 464 34.76 16.59 -12.78
N LEU A 465 34.41 15.87 -13.85
CA LEU A 465 34.14 14.44 -13.79
C LEU A 465 35.47 13.66 -13.85
N LEU A 466 35.77 12.87 -12.81
CA LEU A 466 36.92 11.96 -12.81
C LEU A 466 36.68 10.75 -13.71
N ARG A 467 35.47 10.20 -13.68
CA ARG A 467 35.10 9.01 -14.46
C ARG A 467 33.60 8.86 -14.61
N ALA A 468 33.19 8.09 -15.61
CA ALA A 468 31.85 7.55 -15.74
C ALA A 468 31.92 6.04 -15.95
N TYR A 469 30.96 5.31 -15.40
CA TYR A 469 30.84 3.86 -15.57
C TYR A 469 29.39 3.44 -15.67
N VAL A 470 29.17 2.19 -16.08
CA VAL A 470 27.82 1.60 -16.11
C VAL A 470 27.70 0.49 -15.08
N GLY A 471 26.51 0.39 -14.49
CA GLY A 471 26.07 -0.74 -13.66
C GLY A 471 24.88 -1.43 -14.31
N PHE A 472 24.63 -2.67 -13.90
CA PHE A 472 23.50 -3.47 -14.36
C PHE A 472 22.60 -3.78 -13.18
N ARG A 473 21.29 -3.64 -13.38
CA ARG A 473 20.26 -3.98 -12.41
C ARG A 473 19.51 -5.22 -12.89
N PRO A 474 19.19 -6.19 -12.01
CA PRO A 474 18.36 -7.32 -12.38
C PRO A 474 16.92 -6.85 -12.53
N ALA A 475 16.42 -6.84 -13.76
CA ALA A 475 15.05 -6.42 -14.05
C ALA A 475 14.21 -7.62 -14.48
N THR A 476 13.01 -7.69 -13.90
CA THR A 476 11.91 -8.58 -14.31
C THR A 476 10.90 -7.81 -15.16
N PRO A 477 10.01 -8.50 -15.90
CA PRO A 477 8.95 -7.85 -16.69
C PRO A 477 7.99 -6.99 -15.85
N ASP A 478 7.61 -7.48 -14.68
CA ASP A 478 6.66 -6.84 -13.76
C ASP A 478 7.33 -5.90 -12.74
N ARG A 479 8.67 -5.78 -12.77
CA ARG A 479 9.50 -5.00 -11.83
C ARG A 479 9.48 -5.46 -10.38
N MET A 480 8.90 -6.63 -10.10
CA MET A 480 8.94 -7.25 -8.77
C MET A 480 10.10 -8.23 -8.66
N PRO A 481 10.68 -8.45 -7.47
CA PRO A 481 11.75 -9.42 -7.30
C PRO A 481 11.23 -10.86 -7.48
N ILE A 482 12.14 -11.79 -7.78
CA ILE A 482 11.88 -13.23 -7.76
C ILE A 482 12.55 -13.80 -6.52
N ILE A 483 11.72 -14.24 -5.57
CA ILE A 483 12.14 -14.77 -4.27
C ILE A 483 11.40 -16.08 -4.02
N GLY A 484 12.15 -17.12 -3.68
CA GLY A 484 11.59 -18.42 -3.30
C GLY A 484 11.93 -19.56 -4.26
N PRO A 485 11.37 -20.76 -4.02
CA PRO A 485 11.71 -21.96 -4.77
C PRO A 485 11.32 -21.84 -6.24
N ASP A 486 12.14 -22.43 -7.11
CA ASP A 486 11.78 -22.63 -8.51
C ASP A 486 10.71 -23.72 -8.63
N GLY A 487 9.73 -23.51 -9.51
CA GLY A 487 8.62 -24.45 -9.68
C GLY A 487 8.96 -25.68 -10.53
N ALA A 488 10.01 -25.62 -11.34
CA ALA A 488 10.40 -26.68 -12.27
C ALA A 488 11.66 -27.45 -11.82
N VAL A 489 12.54 -26.81 -11.06
CA VAL A 489 13.82 -27.40 -10.63
C VAL A 489 13.86 -27.57 -9.10
N PRO A 490 13.63 -28.79 -8.58
CA PRO A 490 13.72 -29.04 -7.15
C PRO A 490 15.10 -28.69 -6.57
N GLY A 491 15.09 -28.03 -5.42
CA GLY A 491 16.31 -27.60 -4.74
C GLY A 491 16.94 -26.32 -5.29
N LEU A 492 16.32 -25.65 -6.28
CA LEU A 492 16.70 -24.30 -6.70
C LEU A 492 15.82 -23.24 -6.01
N VAL A 493 16.43 -22.20 -5.46
CA VAL A 493 15.76 -21.05 -4.85
C VAL A 493 16.30 -19.78 -5.49
N HIS A 494 15.43 -18.82 -5.81
CA HIS A 494 15.80 -17.54 -6.38
C HIS A 494 15.78 -16.43 -5.32
N ALA A 495 16.71 -15.48 -5.45
CA ALA A 495 16.79 -14.27 -4.64
C ALA A 495 17.35 -13.12 -5.51
N THR A 496 16.53 -12.62 -6.43
CA THR A 496 16.98 -11.70 -7.50
C THR A 496 15.86 -10.80 -7.99
N GLY A 497 16.12 -9.97 -9.01
CA GLY A 497 15.10 -9.13 -9.65
C GLY A 497 14.77 -7.82 -8.94
N HIS A 498 15.49 -7.46 -7.87
CA HIS A 498 15.26 -6.27 -7.05
C HIS A 498 15.55 -4.92 -7.75
N GLU A 499 15.92 -4.92 -9.02
CA GLU A 499 16.18 -3.71 -9.79
C GLU A 499 17.20 -2.78 -9.07
N GLY A 500 16.82 -1.55 -8.72
CA GLY A 500 17.64 -0.59 -7.97
C GLY A 500 17.57 -0.72 -6.45
N ALA A 501 16.70 -1.60 -5.91
CA ALA A 501 16.44 -1.72 -4.46
C ALA A 501 17.24 -2.86 -3.78
N GLY A 502 18.07 -3.59 -4.53
CA GLY A 502 18.70 -4.84 -4.04
C GLY A 502 19.48 -4.72 -2.73
N ILE A 503 20.32 -3.70 -2.57
CA ILE A 503 21.07 -3.50 -1.32
C ILE A 503 20.18 -3.10 -0.14
N GLY A 504 19.16 -2.26 -0.38
CA GLY A 504 18.25 -1.84 0.68
C GLY A 504 17.35 -2.99 1.17
N LEU A 505 17.05 -3.96 0.30
CA LEU A 505 16.16 -5.08 0.60
C LEU A 505 16.91 -6.41 0.85
N SER A 506 18.25 -6.42 0.88
CA SER A 506 19.02 -7.66 0.92
C SER A 506 18.84 -8.43 2.22
N GLU A 507 18.78 -7.74 3.36
CA GLU A 507 18.62 -8.39 4.68
C GLU A 507 17.25 -9.07 4.79
N ALA A 508 16.17 -8.34 4.47
CA ALA A 508 14.81 -8.90 4.46
C ALA A 508 14.66 -10.06 3.45
N THR A 509 15.31 -9.95 2.28
CA THR A 509 15.34 -11.05 1.29
C THR A 509 16.09 -12.25 1.83
N GLY A 510 17.22 -12.03 2.52
CA GLY A 510 18.03 -13.08 3.13
C GLY A 510 17.25 -13.83 4.21
N GLU A 511 16.55 -13.12 5.09
CA GLU A 511 15.68 -13.69 6.11
C GLU A 511 14.55 -14.53 5.51
N LEU A 512 13.86 -14.00 4.49
CA LEU A 512 12.79 -14.71 3.80
C LEU A 512 13.31 -16.00 3.14
N VAL A 513 14.44 -15.93 2.44
CA VAL A 513 15.06 -17.10 1.80
C VAL A 513 15.50 -18.12 2.84
N ALA A 514 16.09 -17.68 3.96
CA ALA A 514 16.51 -18.56 5.04
C ALA A 514 15.30 -19.30 5.66
N ALA A 515 14.20 -18.58 5.93
CA ALA A 515 12.98 -19.18 6.44
C ALA A 515 12.42 -20.23 5.47
N LEU A 516 12.37 -19.92 4.17
CA LEU A 516 11.91 -20.86 3.14
C LEU A 516 12.77 -22.11 3.04
N VAL A 517 14.11 -21.95 3.06
CA VAL A 517 15.05 -23.07 2.96
C VAL A 517 15.00 -23.97 4.20
N LEU A 518 14.80 -23.38 5.38
CA LEU A 518 14.74 -24.10 6.65
C LEU A 518 13.33 -24.63 6.98
N GLY A 519 12.31 -24.31 6.18
CA GLY A 519 10.93 -24.71 6.43
C GLY A 519 10.28 -23.98 7.62
N HIS A 520 10.75 -22.77 7.92
CA HIS A 520 10.19 -21.92 8.98
C HIS A 520 9.04 -21.06 8.43
N ALA A 521 8.22 -20.54 9.35
CA ALA A 521 7.23 -19.53 9.01
C ALA A 521 7.90 -18.26 8.45
N THR A 522 7.30 -17.68 7.42
CA THR A 522 7.78 -16.47 6.76
C THR A 522 7.08 -15.24 7.32
N HIS A 523 7.82 -14.13 7.47
CA HIS A 523 7.26 -12.85 7.95
C HIS A 523 6.55 -12.04 6.84
N VAL A 524 6.75 -12.43 5.58
CA VAL A 524 6.15 -11.83 4.39
C VAL A 524 5.65 -12.97 3.51
N ASP A 525 4.46 -12.82 2.93
CA ASP A 525 3.94 -13.77 1.95
C ASP A 525 4.90 -13.88 0.74
N PRO A 526 5.51 -15.05 0.49
CA PRO A 526 6.42 -15.22 -0.63
C PRO A 526 5.68 -15.39 -1.97
N VAL A 527 4.38 -15.68 -1.98
CA VAL A 527 3.60 -16.04 -3.19
C VAL A 527 3.70 -14.97 -4.28
N PRO A 528 3.54 -13.66 -3.99
CA PRO A 528 3.68 -12.61 -5.01
C PRO A 528 5.07 -12.57 -5.68
N PHE A 529 6.10 -13.12 -5.02
CA PHE A 529 7.48 -13.12 -5.49
C PHE A 529 7.92 -14.45 -6.10
N ALA A 530 7.05 -15.46 -6.14
CA ALA A 530 7.38 -16.76 -6.71
C ALA A 530 7.76 -16.64 -8.19
N ALA A 531 8.68 -17.50 -8.64
CA ALA A 531 9.09 -17.56 -10.05
C ALA A 531 7.96 -18.06 -10.97
N THR A 532 7.05 -18.88 -10.41
CA THR A 532 5.89 -19.45 -11.11
C THR A 532 4.94 -18.42 -11.67
N ARG A 533 4.95 -17.17 -11.18
CA ARG A 533 4.15 -16.08 -11.74
C ARG A 533 4.49 -15.73 -13.20
N PHE A 534 5.64 -16.21 -13.69
CA PHE A 534 6.06 -16.06 -15.08
C PHE A 534 5.98 -17.36 -15.88
N ALA A 535 5.45 -18.45 -15.31
CA ALA A 535 5.24 -19.68 -16.05
C ALA A 535 4.19 -19.45 -17.16
N PRO A 536 4.44 -19.90 -18.39
CA PRO A 536 3.43 -19.82 -19.45
C PRO A 536 2.26 -20.74 -19.12
N GLY A 537 1.11 -20.14 -18.77
CA GLY A 537 -0.17 -20.83 -18.55
C GLY A 537 -0.61 -20.94 -17.10
N GLN A 538 -1.33 -19.92 -16.62
CA GLN A 538 -2.50 -20.06 -15.75
C GLN A 538 -3.62 -19.19 -16.30
#